data_AF-A0A820QTE1-F1
#
_entry.id   AF-A0A820QTE1-F1
#
_cell.length_a   1.000
_cell.length_b   1.000
_cell.length_c   1.000
_cell.angle_alpha   90.00
_cell.angle_beta   90.00
_cell.angle_gamma   90.00
#
_symmetry.space_group_name_H-M   'P 1'
#
loop_
_entity.id
_entity.type
_entity.pdbx_description
1 polymer ?
#
loop_
_entity_poly.entity_id
_entity_poly.type
_entity_poly.pdbx_seq_one_letter_code
_entity_poly.pdbx_strand_id
1 'polypeptide(L)'
;MKDIDAIPLTMKTIEKYQIENRVIFGAIDRFINKEVQKQKPSSIPICADTETMLKIFQAYKQGQLNENYPFEHDILGLFLESHTRSILTQHLIDTIHKTGKPLAIVGSLLDDPKIQKEMIELGVDILFTDRPDILRQT
;
A
#
# COMPACT_ATOMS: atom_id res chain seq x y z
N MET A 1 -18.20 -16.54 -2.07
CA MET A 1 -17.64 -15.19 -1.93
C MET A 1 -17.11 -14.80 -3.30
N LYS A 2 -17.81 -13.91 -4.02
CA LYS A 2 -17.64 -13.71 -5.47
C LYS A 2 -16.20 -13.36 -5.89
N ASP A 3 -15.45 -12.74 -4.98
CA ASP A 3 -14.11 -12.23 -5.27
C ASP A 3 -13.04 -13.34 -5.30
N ILE A 4 -13.22 -14.47 -4.60
CA ILE A 4 -12.28 -15.60 -4.68
C ILE A 4 -12.29 -16.19 -6.09
N ASP A 5 -13.49 -16.37 -6.65
CA ASP A 5 -13.66 -17.02 -7.96
C ASP A 5 -13.07 -16.17 -9.10
N ALA A 6 -12.83 -14.87 -8.85
CA ALA A 6 -12.17 -13.96 -9.78
C ALA A 6 -10.63 -14.09 -9.77
N ILE A 7 -10.02 -14.69 -8.74
CA ILE A 7 -8.56 -14.82 -8.63
C ILE A 7 -7.99 -15.67 -9.78
N PRO A 8 -8.48 -16.90 -10.06
CA PRO A 8 -7.93 -17.72 -11.14
C PRO A 8 -8.09 -17.06 -12.52
N LEU A 9 -9.20 -16.35 -12.75
CA LEU A 9 -9.44 -15.63 -14.00
C LEU A 9 -8.46 -14.46 -14.17
N THR A 10 -8.19 -13.73 -13.09
CA THR A 10 -7.20 -12.64 -13.07
C THR A 10 -5.80 -13.18 -13.36
N MET A 11 -5.40 -14.30 -12.75
CA MET A 11 -4.09 -14.92 -13.01
C MET A 11 -3.94 -15.35 -14.47
N LYS A 12 -4.95 -16.01 -15.05
CA LYS A 12 -4.95 -16.35 -16.49
C LYS A 12 -4.82 -15.13 -17.39
N THR A 13 -5.44 -14.01 -16.98
CA THR A 13 -5.37 -12.75 -17.75
C THR A 13 -3.96 -12.18 -17.70
N ILE A 14 -3.33 -12.15 -16.53
CA ILE A 14 -1.96 -11.67 -16.35
C ILE A 14 -0.99 -12.50 -17.19
N GLU A 15 -1.07 -13.83 -17.10
CA GLU A 15 -0.21 -14.76 -17.83
C GLU A 15 -0.40 -14.61 -19.35
N LYS A 16 -1.66 -14.54 -19.81
CA LYS A 16 -1.98 -14.37 -21.23
C LYS A 16 -1.33 -13.12 -21.83
N TYR A 17 -1.26 -12.03 -21.07
CA TYR A 17 -0.70 -10.77 -21.53
C TYR A 17 0.76 -10.53 -21.11
N GLN A 18 1.36 -11.45 -20.33
CA GLN A 18 2.75 -11.35 -19.83
C GLN A 18 3.03 -10.01 -19.11
N ILE A 19 2.12 -9.64 -18.21
CA ILE A 19 2.15 -8.35 -17.49
C ILE A 19 2.50 -8.49 -16.01
N GLU A 20 3.12 -9.61 -15.59
CA GLU A 20 3.46 -9.90 -14.20
C GLU A 20 4.29 -8.77 -13.56
N ASN A 21 5.22 -8.18 -14.31
CA ASN A 21 6.09 -7.09 -13.85
C ASN A 21 5.42 -5.71 -13.85
N ARG A 22 4.12 -5.63 -14.19
CA ARG A 22 3.34 -4.38 -14.28
C ARG A 22 2.09 -4.40 -13.41
N VAL A 23 1.92 -5.44 -12.59
CA VAL A 23 0.75 -5.64 -11.74
C VAL A 23 1.16 -5.61 -10.28
N ILE A 24 0.30 -5.04 -9.47
CA ILE A 24 0.34 -5.10 -8.01
C ILE A 24 -1.02 -5.65 -7.59
N PHE A 25 -1.04 -6.65 -6.71
CA PHE A 25 -2.28 -7.10 -6.08
C PHE A 25 -2.55 -6.31 -4.80
N GLY A 26 -3.82 -6.15 -4.47
CA GLY A 26 -4.23 -5.59 -3.20
C GLY A 26 -5.74 -5.75 -3.02
N ALA A 27 -6.15 -6.03 -1.79
CA ALA A 27 -7.55 -6.13 -1.42
C ALA A 27 -7.77 -5.47 -0.06
N ILE A 28 -8.96 -4.93 0.14
CA ILE A 28 -9.40 -4.40 1.45
C ILE A 28 -9.46 -5.53 2.48
N ASP A 29 -9.95 -6.71 2.06
CA ASP A 29 -10.09 -7.89 2.91
C ASP A 29 -8.80 -8.73 2.88
N ARG A 30 -8.21 -8.91 4.06
CA ARG A 30 -7.03 -9.73 4.30
C ARG A 30 -7.17 -11.17 3.83
N PHE A 31 -8.38 -11.74 3.91
CA PHE A 31 -8.62 -13.09 3.44
C PHE A 31 -8.35 -13.21 1.93
N ILE A 32 -8.75 -12.21 1.15
CA ILE A 32 -8.53 -12.19 -0.31
C ILE A 32 -7.03 -12.08 -0.61
N ASN A 33 -6.29 -11.20 0.08
CA ASN A 33 -4.82 -11.13 -0.06
C ASN A 33 -4.15 -12.48 0.24
N LYS A 34 -4.61 -13.20 1.26
CA LYS A 34 -4.10 -14.55 1.58
C LYS A 34 -4.40 -15.57 0.48
N GLU A 35 -5.59 -15.54 -0.12
CA GLU A 35 -5.91 -16.45 -1.23
C GLU A 35 -5.13 -16.11 -2.51
N VAL A 36 -4.88 -14.82 -2.77
CA VAL A 36 -4.00 -14.37 -3.86
C VAL A 36 -2.56 -14.83 -3.60
N GLN A 37 -2.04 -14.68 -2.38
CA GLN A 37 -0.67 -15.08 -2.02
C GLN A 37 -0.38 -16.56 -2.30
N LYS A 38 -1.38 -17.44 -2.14
CA LYS A 38 -1.24 -18.88 -2.41
C LYS A 38 -1.11 -19.22 -3.90
N GLN A 39 -1.62 -18.35 -4.78
CA GLN A 39 -1.80 -18.64 -6.20
C GLN A 39 -0.93 -17.77 -7.12
N LYS A 40 -0.54 -16.57 -6.68
CA LYS A 40 0.23 -15.65 -7.49
C LYS A 40 1.65 -16.16 -7.74
N PRO A 41 2.27 -15.78 -8.88
CA PRO A 41 3.72 -15.82 -9.01
C PRO A 41 4.40 -15.01 -7.90
N SER A 42 5.56 -15.47 -7.42
CA SER A 42 6.33 -14.77 -6.38
C SER A 42 6.76 -13.36 -6.79
N SER A 43 6.88 -13.09 -8.10
CA SER A 43 7.29 -11.81 -8.66
C SER A 43 6.26 -10.68 -8.54
N ILE A 44 4.97 -11.00 -8.36
CA ILE A 44 3.91 -9.98 -8.34
C ILE A 44 3.72 -9.49 -6.89
N PRO A 45 3.97 -8.22 -6.55
CA PRO A 45 3.84 -7.75 -5.17
C PRO A 45 2.38 -7.70 -4.71
N ILE A 46 2.15 -7.87 -3.40
CA ILE A 46 0.87 -7.59 -2.74
C ILE A 46 0.99 -6.37 -1.82
N CYS A 47 0.07 -5.43 -1.98
CA CYS A 47 -0.14 -4.27 -1.11
C CYS A 47 -0.98 -4.63 0.13
N ALA A 48 -0.64 -3.99 1.24
CA ALA A 48 -1.31 -4.18 2.53
C ALA A 48 -2.83 -4.01 2.45
N ASP A 49 -3.54 -4.90 3.15
CA ASP A 49 -4.97 -4.77 3.41
C ASP A 49 -5.26 -3.80 4.58
N THR A 50 -6.52 -3.42 4.76
CA THR A 50 -6.94 -2.46 5.79
C THR A 50 -6.57 -2.90 7.22
N GLU A 51 -6.69 -4.19 7.56
CA GLU A 51 -6.34 -4.70 8.88
C GLU A 51 -4.84 -4.53 9.13
N THR A 52 -4.02 -4.85 8.12
CA THR A 52 -2.57 -4.66 8.18
C THR A 52 -2.19 -3.18 8.32
N MET A 53 -2.81 -2.28 7.55
CA MET A 53 -2.56 -0.84 7.65
C MET A 53 -2.87 -0.30 9.07
N LEU A 54 -3.99 -0.72 9.67
CA LEU A 54 -4.37 -0.34 11.02
C LEU A 54 -3.39 -0.88 12.08
N LYS A 55 -2.86 -2.10 11.90
CA LYS A 55 -1.86 -2.68 12.81
C LYS A 55 -0.53 -1.93 12.75
N ILE A 56 -0.05 -1.57 11.56
CA ILE A 56 1.17 -0.77 11.40
C ILE A 56 0.98 0.57 12.12
N PHE A 57 -0.15 1.22 11.90
CA PHE A 57 -0.50 2.48 12.55
C PHE A 57 -0.51 2.38 14.09
N GLN A 58 -1.15 1.34 14.64
CA GLN A 58 -1.19 1.10 16.08
C GLN A 58 0.21 0.79 16.65
N ALA A 59 1.00 -0.04 15.96
CA ALA A 59 2.35 -0.39 16.37
C ALA A 59 3.25 0.86 16.41
N TYR A 60 3.16 1.74 15.42
CA TYR A 60 3.90 2.99 15.42
C TYR A 60 3.53 3.88 16.60
N LYS A 61 2.22 4.07 16.87
CA LYS A 61 1.75 4.84 18.03
C LYS A 61 2.25 4.30 19.37
N GLN A 62 2.46 2.99 19.47
CA GLN A 62 2.94 2.32 20.68
C GLN A 62 4.48 2.25 20.75
N GLY A 63 5.20 2.80 19.77
CA GLY A 63 6.66 2.72 19.71
C GLY A 63 7.19 1.31 19.39
N GLN A 64 6.35 0.46 18.81
CA GLN A 64 6.66 -0.94 18.50
C GLN A 64 7.08 -1.17 17.05
N LEU A 65 6.90 -0.16 16.18
CA LEU A 65 7.35 -0.22 14.80
C LEU A 65 8.87 -0.02 14.76
N ASN A 66 9.62 -1.10 14.56
CA ASN A 66 11.09 -1.10 14.42
C ASN A 66 11.50 -2.07 13.31
N GLU A 67 12.81 -2.22 13.08
CA GLU A 67 13.33 -3.11 12.02
C GLU A 67 12.88 -4.58 12.12
N ASN A 68 12.44 -5.04 13.29
CA ASN A 68 11.99 -6.43 13.53
C ASN A 68 10.47 -6.60 13.44
N TYR A 69 9.71 -5.54 13.11
CA TYR A 69 8.27 -5.66 12.97
C TYR A 69 7.92 -6.61 11.80
N PRO A 70 7.03 -7.61 11.99
CA PRO A 70 6.78 -8.65 11.00
C PRO A 70 5.85 -8.15 9.89
N PHE A 71 6.38 -7.37 8.95
CA PHE A 71 5.62 -6.88 7.80
C PHE A 71 5.23 -8.03 6.86
N GLU A 72 3.92 -8.27 6.73
CA GLU A 72 3.38 -9.38 5.96
C GLU A 72 3.36 -9.15 4.43
N HIS A 73 3.36 -7.88 4.00
CA HIS A 73 3.11 -7.49 2.60
C HIS A 73 4.37 -6.96 1.91
N ASP A 74 4.37 -7.00 0.58
CA ASP A 74 5.48 -6.49 -0.24
C ASP A 74 5.47 -4.96 -0.29
N ILE A 75 4.28 -4.37 -0.30
CA ILE A 75 4.04 -2.92 -0.25
C ILE A 75 3.26 -2.61 1.01
N LEU A 76 3.78 -1.69 1.82
CA LEU A 76 3.12 -1.24 3.04
C LEU A 76 2.06 -0.18 2.70
N GLY A 77 1.07 -0.04 3.57
CA GLY A 77 -0.03 0.90 3.36
C GLY A 77 -0.35 1.71 4.60
N LEU A 78 -0.71 2.98 4.43
CA LEU A 78 -1.29 3.82 5.49
C LEU A 78 -2.45 4.65 4.93
N PHE A 79 -3.40 4.97 5.82
CA PHE A 79 -4.49 5.90 5.54
C PHE A 79 -4.05 7.33 5.81
N LEU A 80 -4.32 8.24 4.87
CA LEU A 80 -4.20 9.69 5.03
C LEU A 80 -5.59 10.33 5.13
N GLU A 81 -6.02 10.48 6.37
CA GLU A 81 -7.23 11.16 6.77
C GLU A 81 -6.89 12.26 7.78
N SER A 82 -7.80 13.19 8.03
CA SER A 82 -7.56 14.32 8.96
C SER A 82 -7.08 13.86 10.34
N HIS A 83 -7.52 12.68 10.81
CA HIS A 83 -7.16 12.13 12.12
C HIS A 83 -5.88 11.27 12.11
N THR A 84 -5.34 10.93 10.94
CA THR A 84 -4.08 10.17 10.81
C THR A 84 -2.93 11.02 10.29
N ARG A 85 -3.21 12.19 9.70
CA ARG A 85 -2.20 13.08 9.09
C ARG A 85 -1.02 13.42 10.01
N SER A 86 -1.28 13.74 11.28
CA SER A 86 -0.22 14.13 12.23
C SER A 86 0.81 13.03 12.52
N ILE A 87 0.54 11.80 12.08
CA ILE A 87 1.35 10.62 12.34
C ILE A 87 2.26 10.31 11.16
N LEU A 88 1.93 10.80 9.96
CA LEU A 88 2.77 10.75 8.77
C LEU A 88 3.90 11.78 8.90
N THR A 89 4.89 11.43 9.71
CA THR A 89 6.10 12.24 9.93
C THR A 89 7.28 11.64 9.18
N GLN A 90 8.33 12.45 8.93
CA GLN A 90 9.56 11.96 8.33
C GLN A 90 10.12 10.73 9.07
N HIS A 91 10.05 10.72 10.40
CA HIS A 91 10.50 9.59 11.21
C HIS A 91 9.75 8.28 10.90
N LEU A 92 8.44 8.34 10.66
CA LEU A 92 7.66 7.17 10.24
C LEU A 92 8.11 6.69 8.86
N ILE A 93 8.26 7.62 7.91
CA ILE A 93 8.70 7.30 6.55
C ILE A 93 10.08 6.63 6.58
N ASP A 94 11.05 7.23 7.29
CA ASP A 94 12.39 6.68 7.44
C ASP A 94 12.37 5.29 8.09
N THR A 95 11.51 5.08 9.08
CA THR A 95 11.35 3.78 9.76
C THR A 95 10.82 2.72 8.80
N ILE A 96 9.87 3.09 7.95
CA ILE A 96 9.33 2.20 6.91
C ILE A 96 10.39 1.93 5.84
N HIS A 97 11.09 2.94 5.35
CA HIS A 97 12.12 2.77 4.31
C HIS A 97 13.29 1.90 4.75
N LYS A 98 13.63 1.87 6.05
CA LYS A 98 14.63 0.93 6.60
C LYS A 98 14.25 -0.55 6.39
N THR A 99 12.98 -0.85 6.16
CA THR A 99 12.51 -2.22 5.83
C THR A 99 12.80 -2.62 4.39
N GLY A 100 13.19 -1.65 3.54
CA GLY A 100 13.37 -1.84 2.10
C GLY A 100 12.07 -2.02 1.31
N LYS A 101 10.91 -1.82 1.95
CA LYS A 101 9.59 -1.96 1.32
C LYS A 101 9.03 -0.59 0.93
N PRO A 102 8.38 -0.47 -0.24
CA PRO A 102 7.69 0.76 -0.64
C PRO A 102 6.46 1.02 0.24
N LEU A 103 6.16 2.29 0.45
CA LEU A 103 4.99 2.78 1.16
C LEU A 103 3.95 3.37 0.20
N ALA A 104 2.74 2.83 0.27
CA ALA A 104 1.57 3.37 -0.38
C ALA A 104 0.67 4.14 0.60
N ILE A 105 0.18 5.30 0.17
CA ILE A 105 -0.79 6.09 0.92
C ILE A 105 -2.10 6.15 0.14
N VAL A 106 -3.20 5.91 0.86
CA VAL A 106 -4.58 6.02 0.39
C VAL A 106 -5.34 6.97 1.31
N GLY A 107 -6.29 7.74 0.82
CA GLY A 107 -7.17 8.54 1.69
C GLY A 107 -7.74 9.77 1.04
N SER A 108 -8.79 10.32 1.66
CA SER A 108 -9.59 11.40 1.09
C SER A 108 -8.84 12.72 0.86
N LEU A 109 -7.71 12.93 1.55
CA LEU A 109 -6.92 14.16 1.45
C LEU A 109 -5.99 14.19 0.22
N LEU A 110 -5.81 13.06 -0.47
CA LEU A 110 -4.84 12.92 -1.56
C LEU A 110 -5.24 13.60 -2.88
N ASP A 111 -6.41 14.21 -2.96
CA ASP A 111 -6.83 14.98 -4.13
C ASP A 111 -6.41 16.47 -4.06
N ASP A 112 -5.89 16.92 -2.93
CA ASP A 112 -5.35 18.27 -2.77
C ASP A 112 -3.87 18.31 -3.23
N PRO A 113 -3.51 19.16 -4.24
CA PRO A 113 -2.13 19.27 -4.73
C PRO A 113 -1.10 19.60 -3.65
N LYS A 114 -1.49 20.39 -2.63
CA LYS A 114 -0.55 20.74 -1.54
C LYS A 114 -0.20 19.51 -0.72
N ILE A 115 -1.19 18.64 -0.50
CA ILE A 115 -1.01 17.40 0.25
C ILE A 115 -0.22 16.40 -0.58
N GLN A 116 -0.53 16.26 -1.88
CA GLN A 116 0.25 15.45 -2.80
C GLN A 116 1.72 15.85 -2.76
N LYS A 117 2.01 17.15 -2.88
CA LYS A 117 3.37 17.68 -2.80
C LYS A 117 4.06 17.37 -1.47
N GLU A 118 3.38 17.60 -0.35
CA GLU A 118 3.89 17.28 0.98
C GLU A 118 4.25 15.80 1.11
N MET A 119 3.40 14.89 0.63
CA MET A 119 3.67 13.46 0.68
C MET A 119 4.85 13.04 -0.20
N ILE A 120 5.00 13.66 -1.38
CA ILE A 120 6.17 13.45 -2.24
C ILE A 120 7.44 13.93 -1.54
N GLU A 121 7.42 15.13 -0.96
CA GLU A 121 8.57 15.71 -0.24
C GLU A 121 8.96 14.89 1.00
N LEU A 122 8.01 14.27 1.68
CA LEU A 122 8.26 13.33 2.78
C LEU A 122 8.89 12.01 2.30
N GLY A 123 8.83 11.69 1.01
CA GLY A 123 9.39 10.47 0.42
C GLY A 123 8.40 9.32 0.29
N VAL A 124 7.10 9.57 0.21
CA VAL A 124 6.11 8.51 -0.06
C VAL A 124 6.29 7.94 -1.48
N ASP A 125 6.27 6.60 -1.60
CA ASP A 125 6.56 5.91 -2.86
C ASP A 125 5.34 5.83 -3.80
N ILE A 126 4.14 5.63 -3.25
CA ILE A 126 2.90 5.45 -4.03
C ILE A 126 1.77 6.28 -3.44
N LEU A 127 1.13 7.11 -4.25
CA LEU A 127 -0.07 7.88 -3.89
C LEU A 127 -1.27 7.41 -4.71
N PHE A 128 -2.35 7.05 -4.03
CA PHE A 128 -3.65 6.79 -4.66
C PHE A 128 -4.51 8.05 -4.63
N THR A 129 -4.81 8.61 -5.80
CA THR A 129 -5.60 9.84 -5.93
C THR A 129 -6.58 9.72 -7.09
N ASP A 130 -7.73 10.37 -6.93
CA ASP A 130 -8.72 10.55 -8.00
C ASP A 130 -8.37 11.74 -8.92
N ARG A 131 -7.28 12.47 -8.61
CA ARG A 131 -6.73 13.60 -9.37
C ARG A 131 -5.30 13.36 -9.90
N PRO A 132 -5.06 12.27 -10.66
CA PRO A 132 -3.73 12.00 -11.23
C PRO A 132 -3.28 13.06 -12.26
N ASP A 133 -4.22 13.82 -12.82
CA ASP A 133 -3.96 14.96 -13.70
C ASP A 133 -3.21 16.09 -13.00
N ILE A 134 -3.54 16.35 -11.73
CA ILE A 134 -2.86 17.33 -10.87
C ILE A 134 -1.51 16.78 -10.41
N LEU A 135 -1.49 15.52 -9.95
CA LEU A 135 -0.29 14.90 -9.39
C LEU A 135 0.89 14.95 -10.37
N ARG A 136 0.63 14.78 -11.68
CA ARG A 136 1.66 14.85 -12.73
C ARG A 136 2.32 16.22 -12.90
N GLN A 137 1.72 17.27 -12.38
CA GLN A 137 2.21 18.66 -12.50
C GLN A 137 2.95 19.14 -11.24
N THR A 138 2.88 18.35 -10.17
CA THR A 138 3.47 18.65 -8.86
C THR A 138 4.95 18.26 -8.83
#